data_AF-A0A9Q3EDH1-F1
#
_entry.id   AF-A0A9Q3EDH1-F1
#
_cell.length_a   1.000
_cell.length_b   1.000
_cell.length_c   1.000
_cell.angle_alpha   90.00
_cell.angle_beta   90.00
_cell.angle_gamma   90.00
#
_symmetry.space_group_name_H-M   'P 1'
#
loop_
_entity.id
_entity.type
_entity.pdbx_description
1 polymer ?
#
loop_
_entity_poly.entity_id
_entity_poly.type
_entity_poly.pdbx_seq_one_letter_code
_entity_poly.pdbx_strand_id
1 'polypeptide(L)'
;MIQIQEPKSTWKVFHMVWVTTLPRGGDRSYNACLVLVDRYSKTPMFLPFHEDDTAMDTMIWTYHPQTYDLSERMIQTLEDMIRRFCAYGLELNDSDGFTHDWCTLIPAQELAYKTSVHSPTGQTPAILENG
;
A
#
# COMPACT_ATOMS: atom_id res chain seq x y z
N MET A 1 -14.42 9.44 -22.81
CA MET A 1 -14.15 9.13 -21.39
C MET A 1 -14.73 7.76 -21.12
N ILE A 2 -13.88 6.76 -20.86
CA ILE A 2 -14.35 5.40 -20.54
C ILE A 2 -14.89 5.47 -19.11
N GLN A 3 -16.17 5.17 -18.93
CA GLN A 3 -16.77 5.12 -17.60
C GLN A 3 -16.36 3.79 -16.97
N ILE A 4 -15.42 3.85 -16.03
CA ILE A 4 -15.00 2.68 -15.25
C ILE A 4 -16.19 2.25 -14.40
N GLN A 5 -16.72 1.06 -14.66
CA GLN A 5 -17.76 0.49 -13.82
C GLN A 5 -17.20 0.18 -12.44
N GLU A 6 -17.99 0.47 -11.40
CA GLU A 6 -17.63 0.07 -10.05
C GLU A 6 -17.53 -1.47 -9.97
N PRO A 7 -16.43 -2.00 -9.41
CA PRO A 7 -16.27 -3.44 -9.26
C PRO A 7 -17.35 -3.99 -8.33
N LYS A 8 -17.84 -5.19 -8.64
CA LYS A 8 -18.88 -5.89 -7.87
C LYS A 8 -18.34 -6.93 -6.90
N SER A 9 -17.02 -7.16 -6.90
CA SER A 9 -16.35 -8.11 -6.04
C SER A 9 -14.91 -7.67 -5.78
N THR A 10 -14.37 -8.13 -4.66
CA THR A 10 -12.99 -7.86 -4.20
C THR A 10 -11.98 -8.31 -5.25
N TRP A 11 -10.90 -7.53 -5.40
CA TRP A 11 -9.71 -7.85 -6.19
C TRP A 11 -9.95 -8.03 -7.70
N LYS A 12 -11.10 -7.59 -8.23
CA LYS A 12 -11.36 -7.54 -9.68
C LYS A 12 -10.77 -6.32 -10.37
N VAL A 13 -10.70 -5.22 -9.65
CA VAL A 13 -10.15 -3.95 -10.10
C VAL A 13 -9.35 -3.42 -8.94
N PHE A 14 -8.09 -3.06 -9.17
CA PHE A 14 -7.22 -2.51 -8.14
C PHE A 14 -6.42 -1.34 -8.70
N HIS A 15 -6.07 -0.42 -7.81
CA HIS A 15 -5.11 0.63 -8.07
C HIS A 15 -3.72 0.16 -7.68
N MET A 16 -2.73 0.73 -8.36
CA MET A 16 -1.33 0.51 -8.05
C MET A 16 -0.64 1.85 -7.91
N VAL A 17 0.23 1.99 -6.92
CA VAL A 17 1.18 3.10 -6.85
C VAL A 17 2.55 2.59 -6.47
N TRP A 18 3.56 3.16 -7.09
CA TRP A 18 4.95 2.90 -6.79
C TRP A 18 5.48 4.00 -5.87
N VAL A 19 5.96 3.64 -4.69
CA VAL A 19 6.56 4.56 -3.72
C VAL A 19 8.06 4.29 -3.66
N THR A 20 8.86 5.21 -4.18
CA THR A 20 10.34 5.13 -4.19
C THR A 20 10.96 5.97 -3.09
N THR A 21 12.30 5.99 -3.05
CA THR A 21 13.09 6.84 -2.13
C THR A 21 12.77 6.57 -0.67
N LEU A 22 12.44 5.31 -0.35
CA LEU A 22 12.29 4.87 1.04
C LEU A 22 13.67 4.53 1.62
N PRO A 23 13.86 4.69 2.95
CA PRO A 23 15.06 4.17 3.60
C PRO A 23 15.19 2.67 3.39
N ARG A 24 16.43 2.17 3.38
CA ARG A 24 16.68 0.73 3.23
C ARG A 24 16.06 -0.02 4.40
N GLY A 25 15.19 -0.97 4.08
CA GLY A 25 14.48 -1.80 5.05
C GLY A 25 14.48 -3.29 4.70
N GLY A 26 14.21 -4.12 5.68
CA GLY A 26 14.19 -5.57 5.61
C GLY A 26 15.56 -6.21 5.53
N ASP A 27 15.59 -7.53 5.69
CA ASP A 27 16.79 -8.36 5.50
C ASP A 27 17.39 -8.23 4.08
N ARG A 28 16.62 -7.72 3.11
CA ARG A 28 17.04 -7.52 1.72
C ARG A 28 17.30 -6.05 1.34
N SER A 29 17.26 -5.12 2.30
CA SER A 29 17.52 -3.69 2.05
C SER A 29 16.65 -3.08 0.94
N TYR A 30 15.36 -3.38 0.94
CA TYR A 30 14.33 -2.77 0.08
C TYR A 30 14.31 -1.25 0.24
N ASN A 31 14.22 -0.52 -0.87
CA ASN A 31 14.20 0.95 -0.91
C ASN A 31 12.98 1.51 -1.66
N ALA A 32 12.05 0.65 -2.06
CA ALA A 32 10.77 1.00 -2.67
C ALA A 32 9.65 0.10 -2.15
N CYS A 33 8.41 0.54 -2.36
CA CYS A 33 7.22 -0.23 -2.05
C CYS A 33 6.19 -0.08 -3.16
N LEU A 34 5.67 -1.20 -3.66
CA LEU A 34 4.47 -1.21 -4.49
C LEU A 34 3.26 -1.31 -3.57
N VAL A 35 2.32 -0.39 -3.72
CA VAL A 35 1.06 -0.40 -2.98
C VAL A 35 -0.06 -0.77 -3.95
N LEU A 36 -0.71 -1.90 -3.67
CA LEU A 36 -1.90 -2.36 -4.37
C LEU A 36 -3.10 -2.00 -3.53
N VAL A 37 -4.17 -1.50 -4.14
CA VAL A 37 -5.40 -1.17 -3.41
C VAL A 37 -6.61 -1.70 -4.14
N ASP A 38 -7.36 -2.58 -3.51
CA ASP A 38 -8.62 -3.08 -4.07
C ASP A 38 -9.64 -1.95 -4.20
N ARG A 39 -10.25 -1.82 -5.39
CA ARG A 39 -11.27 -0.78 -5.62
C ARG A 39 -12.57 -1.03 -4.91
N TYR A 40 -12.90 -2.29 -4.62
CA TYR A 40 -14.15 -2.64 -3.95
C TYR A 40 -14.03 -2.43 -2.44
N SER A 41 -13.18 -3.21 -1.78
CA SER A 41 -13.01 -3.19 -0.32
C SER A 41 -12.18 -2.02 0.20
N LYS A 42 -11.41 -1.35 -0.65
CA LYS A 42 -10.40 -0.35 -0.27
C LYS A 42 -9.26 -0.93 0.56
N THR A 43 -9.12 -2.26 0.60
CA THR A 43 -8.02 -2.93 1.29
C THR A 43 -6.70 -2.68 0.55
N PRO A 44 -5.67 -2.15 1.23
CA PRO A 44 -4.34 -2.05 0.67
C PRO A 44 -3.54 -3.33 0.91
N MET A 45 -2.56 -3.56 0.04
CA MET A 45 -1.50 -4.53 0.21
C MET A 45 -0.18 -3.84 -0.13
N PHE A 46 0.79 -3.93 0.76
CA PHE A 46 2.11 -3.34 0.58
C PHE A 46 3.13 -4.43 0.24
N LEU A 47 3.87 -4.23 -0.83
CA LEU A 47 4.88 -5.15 -1.31
C LEU A 47 6.23 -4.42 -1.36
N PRO A 48 7.20 -4.76 -0.50
CA PRO A 48 8.56 -4.23 -0.55
C PRO A 48 9.28 -4.63 -1.84
N PHE A 49 9.94 -3.68 -2.48
CA PHE A 49 10.72 -3.86 -3.70
C PHE A 49 12.00 -3.02 -3.66
N HIS A 50 12.86 -3.23 -4.64
CA HIS A 50 13.96 -2.35 -4.94
C HIS A 50 13.54 -1.32 -5.99
N GLU A 51 14.02 -0.08 -5.88
CA GLU A 51 13.76 0.98 -6.87
C GLU A 51 14.25 0.62 -8.27
N ASP A 52 15.29 -0.22 -8.34
CA ASP A 52 15.87 -0.75 -9.56
C ASP A 52 15.09 -1.97 -10.12
N ASP A 53 14.12 -2.51 -9.38
CA ASP A 53 13.24 -3.57 -9.90
C ASP A 53 12.43 -2.99 -11.06
N THR A 54 12.51 -3.65 -12.22
CA THR A 54 11.88 -3.07 -13.40
C THR A 54 10.36 -3.10 -13.24
N ALA A 55 9.70 -2.02 -13.67
CA ALA A 55 8.23 -1.98 -13.74
C ALA A 55 7.67 -3.20 -14.49
N MET A 56 8.41 -3.77 -15.45
CA MET A 56 8.04 -5.00 -16.16
C MET A 56 8.02 -6.24 -15.26
N ASP A 57 9.02 -6.44 -14.39
CA ASP A 57 9.04 -7.56 -13.44
C ASP A 57 7.83 -7.50 -12.49
N THR A 58 7.44 -6.29 -12.10
CA THR A 58 6.27 -6.07 -11.25
C THR A 58 4.94 -6.08 -12.01
N MET A 59 4.94 -5.68 -13.29
CA MET A 59 3.74 -5.65 -14.15
C MET A 59 3.29 -7.06 -14.55
N ILE A 60 4.19 -8.05 -14.52
CA ILE A 60 3.84 -9.47 -14.70
C ILE A 60 2.87 -9.96 -13.61
N TRP A 61 2.94 -9.41 -12.40
CA TRP A 61 1.98 -9.74 -11.34
C TRP A 61 0.60 -9.11 -11.55
N THR A 62 0.49 -8.10 -12.41
CA THR A 62 -0.66 -7.18 -12.45
C THR A 62 -1.35 -7.13 -13.82
N TYR A 63 -1.34 -8.23 -14.57
CA TYR A 63 -1.81 -8.39 -15.96
C TYR A 63 -3.30 -8.11 -16.24
N HIS A 64 -3.97 -7.28 -15.44
CA HIS A 64 -5.26 -6.66 -15.76
C HIS A 64 -5.22 -5.14 -15.45
N PRO A 65 -4.64 -4.32 -16.34
CA PRO A 65 -4.46 -2.89 -16.11
C PRO A 65 -5.75 -2.14 -16.42
N GLN A 66 -6.61 -1.97 -15.42
CA GLN A 66 -7.64 -0.95 -15.46
C GLN A 66 -7.63 -0.21 -14.14
N THR A 67 -6.88 0.90 -14.08
CA THR A 67 -7.42 2.26 -13.89
C THR A 67 -6.30 3.26 -13.59
N TYR A 68 -5.66 3.76 -14.64
CA TYR A 68 -4.97 5.05 -14.62
C TYR A 68 -6.02 6.17 -14.73
N ASP A 69 -6.83 6.34 -13.70
CA ASP A 69 -7.33 7.64 -13.25
C ASP A 69 -8.28 7.42 -12.06
N LEU A 70 -8.26 8.41 -11.17
CA LEU A 70 -9.26 8.63 -10.11
C LEU A 70 -9.28 7.63 -8.95
N SER A 71 -8.30 7.74 -8.06
CA SER A 71 -8.58 8.03 -6.64
C SER A 71 -7.34 8.60 -5.94
N GLU A 72 -6.98 9.85 -6.28
CA GLU A 72 -5.77 10.52 -5.76
C GLU A 72 -5.72 10.57 -4.23
N ARG A 73 -6.85 10.83 -3.55
CA ARG A 73 -6.83 11.06 -2.09
C ARG A 73 -6.49 9.82 -1.25
N MET A 74 -7.02 8.65 -1.64
CA MET A 74 -6.79 7.41 -0.89
C MET A 74 -5.35 6.93 -1.09
N ILE A 75 -4.88 6.99 -2.34
CA ILE A 75 -3.51 6.62 -2.69
C ILE A 75 -2.52 7.56 -2.02
N GLN A 76 -2.75 8.87 -2.04
CA GLN A 76 -1.95 9.85 -1.31
C GLN A 76 -1.93 9.58 0.19
N THR A 77 -3.07 9.18 0.78
CA THR A 77 -3.12 8.83 2.21
C THR A 77 -2.26 7.61 2.52
N LEU A 78 -2.29 6.59 1.66
CA LEU A 78 -1.47 5.38 1.82
C LEU A 78 0.01 5.65 1.60
N GLU A 79 0.35 6.49 0.63
CA GLU A 79 1.72 6.96 0.38
C GLU A 79 2.24 7.77 1.58
N ASP A 80 1.47 8.73 2.07
CA ASP A 80 1.81 9.52 3.26
C ASP A 80 1.96 8.63 4.49
N MET A 81 1.10 7.62 4.63
CA MET A 81 1.17 6.69 5.74
C MET A 81 2.49 5.92 5.69
N ILE A 82 2.83 5.26 4.57
CA ILE A 82 4.08 4.52 4.49
C ILE A 82 5.31 5.42 4.66
N ARG A 83 5.31 6.64 4.09
CA ARG A 83 6.41 7.60 4.29
C ARG A 83 6.59 7.99 5.75
N ARG A 84 5.49 8.22 6.48
CA ARG A 84 5.54 8.51 7.93
C ARG A 84 6.03 7.32 8.72
N PHE A 85 5.52 6.11 8.45
CA PHE A 85 5.99 4.90 9.11
C PHE A 85 7.48 4.62 8.85
N CYS A 86 7.95 4.85 7.63
CA CYS A 86 9.38 4.80 7.31
C CYS A 86 10.19 5.84 8.07
N ALA A 87 9.67 7.07 8.23
CA ALA A 87 10.34 8.11 9.02
C ALA A 87 10.38 7.76 10.52
N TYR A 88 9.29 7.23 11.09
CA TYR A 88 9.23 6.75 12.47
C TYR A 88 10.23 5.62 12.74
N GLY A 89 10.40 4.71 11.77
CA GLY A 89 11.37 3.62 11.87
C GLY A 89 12.80 4.10 12.09
N LEU A 90 13.18 5.24 11.48
CA LEU A 90 14.52 5.83 11.58
C LEU A 90 14.81 6.50 12.93
N GLU A 91 13.78 6.91 13.68
CA GLU A 91 13.92 7.67 14.93
C GLU A 91 13.80 6.79 16.19
N LEU A 92 13.19 5.62 16.07
CA LEU A 92 13.05 4.66 17.17
C LEU A 92 14.19 3.66 17.16
N ASN A 93 15.27 4.03 17.85
CA ASN A 93 16.24 3.06 18.36
C ASN A 93 15.68 2.49 19.67
N ASP A 94 15.40 1.19 19.72
CA ASP A 94 15.15 0.54 21.01
C ASP A 94 16.37 0.70 21.94
N SER A 95 16.24 0.39 23.22
CA SER A 95 17.38 0.44 24.17
C SER A 95 18.59 -0.40 23.73
N ASP A 96 18.38 -1.34 22.80
CA ASP A 96 19.38 -2.21 22.18
C ASP A 96 19.94 -1.65 20.85
N GLY A 97 19.55 -0.44 20.44
CA GLY A 97 20.05 0.24 19.23
C GLY A 97 19.42 -0.23 17.92
N PHE A 98 18.33 -1.01 17.97
CA PHE A 98 17.62 -1.46 16.79
C PHE A 98 16.71 -0.35 16.24
N THR A 99 17.05 0.15 15.06
CA THR A 99 16.17 0.97 14.22
C THR A 99 15.00 0.09 13.77
N HIS A 100 13.76 0.45 14.09
CA HIS A 100 12.60 -0.33 13.68
C HIS A 100 12.44 -0.24 12.17
N ASP A 101 12.78 -1.33 11.50
CA ASP A 101 12.68 -1.42 10.06
C ASP A 101 11.22 -1.35 9.58
N TRP A 102 10.95 -0.46 8.63
CA TRP A 102 9.62 -0.24 8.09
C TRP A 102 9.01 -1.50 7.46
N CYS A 103 9.81 -2.41 6.92
CA CYS A 103 9.30 -3.68 6.37
C CYS A 103 8.66 -4.55 7.47
N THR A 104 9.17 -4.49 8.71
CA THR A 104 8.58 -5.20 9.86
C THR A 104 7.27 -4.59 10.35
N LEU A 105 7.06 -3.30 10.07
CA LEU A 105 5.89 -2.53 10.49
C LEU A 105 4.73 -2.60 9.48
N ILE A 106 4.97 -3.12 8.27
CA ILE A 106 3.94 -3.26 7.23
C ILE A 106 2.67 -3.96 7.74
N PRO A 107 2.74 -5.12 8.43
CA PRO A 107 1.53 -5.79 8.91
C PRO A 107 0.74 -4.95 9.92
N ALA A 108 1.43 -4.19 10.77
CA ALA A 108 0.79 -3.30 11.74
C ALA A 108 0.11 -2.12 11.04
N GLN A 109 0.78 -1.53 10.04
CA GLN A 109 0.25 -0.46 9.22
C GLN A 109 -0.99 -0.91 8.42
N GLU A 110 -0.94 -2.09 7.79
CA GLU A 110 -2.08 -2.68 7.09
C GLU A 110 -3.27 -2.88 8.02
N LEU A 111 -3.04 -3.46 9.19
CA LEU A 111 -4.09 -3.68 10.19
C LEU A 111 -4.73 -2.35 10.61
N ALA A 112 -3.92 -1.35 10.96
CA ALA A 112 -4.40 -0.03 11.38
C ALA A 112 -5.30 0.63 10.32
N TYR A 113 -4.92 0.50 9.05
CA TYR A 113 -5.72 1.02 7.94
C TYR A 113 -7.00 0.22 7.71
N LYS A 114 -6.93 -1.12 7.76
CA LYS A 114 -8.07 -2.02 7.58
C LYS A 114 -9.13 -1.91 8.67
N THR A 115 -8.74 -1.52 9.89
CA THR A 115 -9.66 -1.31 11.02
C THR A 115 -10.18 0.12 11.14
N SER A 116 -9.65 1.06 10.37
CA SER A 116 -10.09 2.46 10.40
C SER A 116 -11.33 2.67 9.51
N VAL A 117 -12.29 3.46 9.99
CA VAL A 117 -13.50 3.80 9.21
C VAL A 117 -13.14 4.82 8.15
N HIS A 118 -13.52 4.55 6.89
CA HIS A 118 -13.24 5.46 5.78
C HIS A 118 -14.47 6.31 5.44
N SER A 119 -14.26 7.61 5.24
CA SER A 119 -15.34 8.54 4.92
C SER A 119 -16.14 8.23 3.64
N PRO A 120 -15.56 7.67 2.56
CA PRO A 120 -16.34 7.38 1.35
C PRO A 120 -17.28 6.18 1.48
N THR A 121 -16.95 5.20 2.32
CA THR A 121 -17.70 3.94 2.47
C THR A 121 -18.50 3.88 3.76
N GLY A 122 -18.16 4.70 4.77
CA GLY A 122 -18.76 4.65 6.10
C GLY A 122 -18.46 3.36 6.87
N GLN A 123 -17.60 2.50 6.34
CA GLN A 123 -17.24 1.20 6.87
C GLN A 123 -15.72 1.03 6.83
N THR A 124 -15.23 0.07 7.60
CA THR A 124 -13.81 -0.32 7.60
C THR A 124 -13.52 -1.26 6.43
N PRO A 125 -12.37 -1.18 5.75
CA PRO A 125 -12.02 -2.11 4.67
C PRO A 125 -12.15 -3.59 5.04
N ALA A 126 -11.81 -3.97 6.29
CA ALA A 126 -11.94 -5.34 6.77
C ALA A 126 -13.38 -5.90 6.72
N ILE A 127 -14.39 -5.04 6.87
CA ILE A 127 -15.81 -5.43 6.79
C ILE A 127 -16.20 -5.63 5.32
N LEU A 128 -15.74 -4.75 4.42
CA LEU A 128 -16.05 -4.82 2.99
C LEU A 128 -15.37 -6.00 2.28
N GLU A 129 -14.23 -6.45 2.79
CA GLU A 129 -13.48 -7.58 2.22
C GLU A 129 -14.10 -8.95 2.57
N ASN A 130 -14.72 -9.07 3.75
CA ASN A 130 -15.28 -10.33 4.27
C ASN A 130 -16.82 -10.39 4.25
N GLY A 131 -17.47 -9.39 3.64
CA GLY A 131 -18.92 -9.19 3.61
C GLY A 131 -19.63 -9.83 2.41
#